data_AF-A0A919ICF6-F1
#
_entry.id   AF-A0A919ICF6-F1
#
_cell.length_a   1.000
_cell.length_b   1.000
_cell.length_c   1.000
_cell.angle_alpha   90.00
_cell.angle_beta   90.00
_cell.angle_gamma   90.00
#
_symmetry.space_group_name_H-M   'P 1'
#
loop_
_entity.id
_entity.type
_entity.pdbx_description
1 polymer ?
#
loop_
_entity_poly.entity_id
_entity_poly.type
_entity_poly.pdbx_seq_one_letter_code
_entity_poly.pdbx_strand_id
1 'polypeptide(L)'
;MRIGVIGAGQLGGTLATWCAESGHEVAVTSRHPDRLTDLVAHGDGHIRALTVPEAAAFGEVLFFAPNWESAREAIDLAHDAMAGKVVIDATNPARIDAPVEGTIPGAPGPGGLGLGGPGTGGPGPSGPGPSGPGSGGLNAGGADAGSLSAGGMGAVGLGSFAPGFPSALDVPSFVRVPAAPGTSPELGIPTRSGFEQLISWAPEAHWVKAFNTITTDVLDRRRGHDPLLAEWVCTDQRDAREAACRIIQELGFAPFFAGGPEAARLTETGGPLQRLEVDVQDAKDVLAEALATIH
;
A
#
# COMPACT_ATOMS: atom_id res chain seq x y z
N MET A 1 8.33 14.05 -14.84
CA MET A 1 7.02 14.75 -14.90
C MET A 1 6.69 15.27 -13.52
N ARG A 2 5.57 16.00 -13.35
CA ARG A 2 5.08 16.39 -12.02
C ARG A 2 4.13 15.34 -11.48
N ILE A 3 4.39 14.82 -10.28
CA ILE A 3 3.58 13.79 -9.64
C ILE A 3 3.04 14.30 -8.31
N GLY A 4 1.73 14.24 -8.14
CA GLY A 4 1.10 14.48 -6.84
C GLY A 4 0.88 13.16 -6.10
N VAL A 5 1.27 13.06 -4.84
CA VAL A 5 1.04 11.87 -4.01
C VAL A 5 0.12 12.26 -2.86
N ILE A 6 -1.15 11.85 -2.97
CA ILE A 6 -2.17 12.07 -1.95
C ILE A 6 -2.11 10.90 -0.97
N GLY A 7 -1.52 11.14 0.21
CA GLY A 7 -1.29 10.11 1.22
C GLY A 7 0.11 9.52 1.21
N ALA A 8 1.10 10.27 1.71
CA ALA A 8 2.47 9.82 1.91
C ALA A 8 2.63 9.02 3.23
N GLY A 9 1.89 7.92 3.34
CA GLY A 9 2.14 6.86 4.31
C GLY A 9 3.34 5.99 3.89
N GLN A 10 3.38 4.74 4.33
CA GLN A 10 4.45 3.81 3.93
C GLN A 10 4.53 3.69 2.40
N LEU A 11 3.44 3.29 1.74
CA LEU A 11 3.41 3.12 0.28
C LEU A 11 3.63 4.44 -0.47
N GLY A 12 2.85 5.47 -0.18
CA GLY A 12 2.96 6.76 -0.87
C GLY A 12 4.32 7.42 -0.70
N GLY A 13 4.95 7.31 0.49
CA GLY A 13 6.30 7.81 0.74
C GLY A 13 7.35 7.06 -0.09
N THR A 14 7.29 5.73 -0.11
CA THR A 14 8.17 4.90 -0.95
C THR A 14 8.04 5.23 -2.43
N LEU A 15 6.81 5.30 -2.96
CA LEU A 15 6.57 5.67 -4.35
C LEU A 15 7.05 7.10 -4.66
N ALA A 16 6.88 8.04 -3.73
CA ALA A 16 7.39 9.40 -3.88
C ALA A 16 8.92 9.44 -4.01
N THR A 17 9.64 8.71 -3.17
CA THR A 17 11.10 8.58 -3.23
C THR A 17 11.55 8.00 -4.57
N TRP A 18 10.96 6.89 -5.00
CA TRP A 18 11.35 6.26 -6.25
C TRP A 18 11.02 7.10 -7.48
N CYS A 19 9.92 7.85 -7.45
CA CYS A 19 9.60 8.81 -8.51
C CYS A 19 10.64 9.94 -8.58
N ALA A 20 11.09 10.44 -7.43
CA ALA A 20 12.15 11.45 -7.37
C ALA A 20 13.49 10.91 -7.89
N GLU A 21 13.86 9.68 -7.51
CA GLU A 21 15.05 8.97 -8.04
C GLU A 21 15.00 8.80 -9.56
N SER A 22 13.81 8.58 -10.12
CA SER A 22 13.56 8.51 -11.58
C SER A 22 13.48 9.90 -12.25
N GLY A 23 13.80 10.98 -11.54
CA GLY A 23 13.90 12.34 -12.08
C GLY A 23 12.56 13.07 -12.21
N HIS A 24 11.53 12.65 -11.47
CA HIS A 24 10.26 13.38 -11.41
C HIS A 24 10.27 14.44 -10.31
N GLU A 25 9.49 15.50 -10.49
CA GLU A 25 9.19 16.41 -9.38
C GLU A 25 7.94 15.92 -8.66
N VAL A 26 7.98 15.84 -7.34
CA VAL A 26 6.95 15.19 -6.53
C VAL A 26 6.42 16.14 -5.46
N ALA A 27 5.09 16.26 -5.38
CA ALA A 27 4.41 16.89 -4.26
C ALA A 27 3.70 15.84 -3.41
N VAL A 28 4.02 15.78 -2.12
CA VAL A 28 3.47 14.81 -1.17
C VAL A 28 2.52 15.47 -0.18
N THR A 29 1.49 14.74 0.25
CA THR A 29 0.54 15.19 1.26
C THR A 29 0.44 14.19 2.41
N SER A 30 0.17 14.69 3.61
CA SER A 30 -0.09 13.85 4.77
C SER A 30 -1.01 14.59 5.75
N ARG A 31 -1.82 13.82 6.50
CA ARG A 31 -2.56 14.35 7.65
C ARG A 31 -1.65 14.68 8.83
N HIS A 32 -0.42 14.16 8.81
CA HIS A 32 0.64 14.46 9.77
C HIS A 32 1.83 15.04 8.99
N PRO A 33 1.75 16.30 8.53
CA PRO A 33 2.75 16.90 7.65
C PRO A 33 4.13 17.03 8.32
N ASP A 34 4.18 17.07 9.66
CA ASP A 34 5.40 17.02 10.46
C ASP A 34 6.26 15.78 10.14
N ARG A 35 5.61 14.65 9.79
CA ARG A 35 6.28 13.39 9.43
C ARG A 35 6.87 13.40 8.03
N LEU A 36 6.62 14.43 7.21
CA LEU A 36 7.17 14.54 5.86
C LEU A 36 8.57 15.16 5.84
N THR A 37 9.07 15.66 6.97
CA THR A 37 10.36 16.34 7.06
C THR A 37 11.50 15.49 6.50
N ASP A 38 11.59 14.23 6.94
CA ASP A 38 12.64 13.32 6.48
C ASP A 38 12.45 12.97 5.00
N LEU A 39 11.22 12.71 4.56
CA LEU A 39 10.93 12.39 3.15
C LEU A 39 11.32 13.53 2.21
N VAL A 40 10.99 14.76 2.57
CA VAL A 40 11.35 15.97 1.79
C VAL A 40 12.87 16.16 1.76
N ALA A 41 13.55 15.93 2.89
CA ALA A 41 15.01 16.02 2.96
C ALA A 41 15.70 14.96 2.08
N HIS A 42 15.20 13.71 2.09
CA HIS A 42 15.73 12.63 1.25
C HIS A 42 15.49 12.88 -0.24
N GLY A 43 14.44 13.61 -0.59
CA GLY A 43 14.10 13.94 -1.97
C GLY A 43 15.06 14.91 -2.67
N ASP A 44 16.08 15.45 -1.98
CA ASP A 44 17.12 16.35 -2.54
C ASP A 44 16.57 17.46 -3.45
N GLY A 45 15.49 18.12 -3.02
CA GLY A 45 14.82 19.19 -3.76
C GLY A 45 13.79 18.72 -4.81
N HIS A 46 13.71 17.43 -5.10
CA HIS A 46 12.71 16.85 -6.01
C HIS A 46 11.38 16.55 -5.32
N ILE A 47 11.35 16.43 -3.99
CA ILE A 47 10.13 16.21 -3.20
C ILE A 47 9.79 17.48 -2.40
N ARG A 48 8.51 17.88 -2.41
CA ARG A 48 7.98 18.96 -1.58
C ARG A 48 6.68 18.56 -0.89
N ALA A 49 6.47 18.99 0.34
CA ALA A 49 5.21 18.80 1.05
C ALA A 49 4.22 19.94 0.71
N LEU A 50 2.99 19.59 0.35
CA LEU A 50 1.90 20.54 0.03
C LEU A 50 0.58 20.09 0.67
N THR A 51 -0.42 20.96 0.65
CA THR A 51 -1.81 20.55 0.97
C THR A 51 -2.39 19.64 -0.12
N VAL A 52 -3.49 18.94 0.17
CA VAL A 52 -4.18 18.07 -0.81
C VAL A 52 -4.57 18.81 -2.10
N PRO A 53 -5.25 19.98 -2.04
CA PRO A 53 -5.59 20.72 -3.26
C PRO A 53 -4.35 21.16 -4.06
N GLU A 54 -3.30 21.61 -3.38
CA GLU A 54 -2.07 22.08 -4.01
C GLU A 54 -1.28 20.95 -4.68
N ALA A 55 -1.14 19.78 -4.03
CA ALA A 55 -0.49 18.62 -4.63
C ALA A 55 -1.30 18.06 -5.80
N ALA A 56 -2.64 18.03 -5.68
CA ALA A 56 -3.53 17.66 -6.76
C ALA A 56 -3.39 18.60 -7.96
N ALA A 57 -3.30 19.91 -7.73
CA ALA A 57 -3.09 20.91 -8.78
C ALA A 57 -1.70 20.78 -9.42
N PHE A 58 -0.66 20.52 -8.62
CA PHE A 58 0.72 20.36 -9.06
C PHE A 58 0.94 19.16 -9.98
N GLY A 59 0.37 18.00 -9.62
CA GLY A 59 0.59 16.75 -10.34
C GLY A 59 -0.05 16.73 -11.73
N GLU A 60 0.69 16.25 -12.72
CA GLU A 60 0.16 15.84 -14.03
C GLU A 60 -0.44 14.43 -13.93
N VAL A 61 0.15 13.59 -13.08
CA VAL A 61 -0.37 12.30 -12.63
C VAL A 61 -0.45 12.31 -11.11
N LEU A 62 -1.50 11.70 -10.57
CA LEU A 62 -1.71 11.58 -9.13
C LEU A 62 -1.56 10.13 -8.68
N PHE A 63 -0.72 9.87 -7.69
CA PHE A 63 -0.85 8.68 -6.85
C PHE A 63 -1.85 8.96 -5.75
N PHE A 64 -2.88 8.13 -5.67
CA PHE A 64 -3.92 8.19 -4.65
C PHE A 64 -3.73 7.03 -3.68
N ALA A 65 -3.07 7.31 -2.55
CA ALA A 65 -2.71 6.33 -1.53
C ALA A 65 -3.12 6.74 -0.09
N PRO A 66 -4.29 7.37 0.15
CA PRO A 66 -4.77 7.54 1.52
C PRO A 66 -5.21 6.21 2.13
N ASN A 67 -5.42 6.20 3.45
CA ASN A 67 -6.23 5.14 4.06
C ASN A 67 -7.65 5.21 3.49
N TRP A 68 -8.30 4.05 3.36
CA TRP A 68 -9.63 3.94 2.76
C TRP A 68 -10.66 4.85 3.43
N GLU A 69 -10.64 4.93 4.76
CA GLU A 69 -11.57 5.74 5.55
C GLU A 69 -11.42 7.24 5.29
N SER A 70 -10.29 7.67 4.72
CA SER A 70 -10.01 9.07 4.38
C SER A 70 -10.07 9.33 2.88
N ALA A 71 -10.37 8.31 2.05
CA ALA A 71 -10.40 8.45 0.61
C ALA A 71 -11.47 9.45 0.15
N ARG A 72 -12.66 9.41 0.77
CA ARG A 72 -13.74 10.35 0.43
C ARG A 72 -13.34 11.80 0.68
N GLU A 73 -12.82 12.10 1.87
CA GLU A 73 -12.35 13.44 2.24
C GLU A 73 -11.21 13.90 1.32
N ALA A 74 -10.26 13.02 1.01
CA ALA A 74 -9.15 13.33 0.12
C ALA A 74 -9.62 13.66 -1.31
N ILE A 75 -10.63 12.95 -1.83
CA ILE A 75 -11.27 13.27 -3.11
C ILE A 75 -12.00 14.61 -3.02
N ASP A 76 -12.81 14.83 -1.98
CA ASP A 76 -13.55 16.09 -1.82
C ASP A 76 -12.60 17.32 -1.78
N LEU A 77 -11.40 17.18 -1.18
CA LEU A 77 -10.38 18.22 -1.17
C LEU A 77 -9.65 18.40 -2.51
N ALA A 78 -9.46 17.32 -3.27
CA ALA A 78 -8.71 17.35 -4.53
C ALA A 78 -9.59 17.57 -5.77
N HIS A 79 -10.91 17.40 -5.64
CA HIS A 79 -11.90 17.28 -6.71
C HIS A 79 -11.68 18.26 -7.87
N ASP A 80 -11.63 19.57 -7.57
CA ASP A 80 -11.49 20.62 -8.59
C ASP A 80 -10.23 20.48 -9.45
N ALA A 81 -9.16 19.89 -8.90
CA ALA A 81 -7.89 19.70 -9.59
C ALA A 81 -7.74 18.31 -10.22
N MET A 82 -8.64 17.36 -9.98
CA MET A 82 -8.57 15.99 -10.49
C MET A 82 -9.15 15.83 -11.90
N ALA A 83 -10.01 16.76 -12.34
CA ALA A 83 -10.67 16.69 -13.64
C ALA A 83 -9.68 16.52 -14.81
N GLY A 84 -9.90 15.46 -15.60
CA GLY A 84 -9.08 15.09 -16.77
C GLY A 84 -7.67 14.61 -16.44
N LYS A 85 -7.30 14.45 -15.16
CA LYS A 85 -5.98 13.94 -14.77
C LYS A 85 -5.99 12.44 -14.58
N VAL A 86 -4.83 11.82 -14.82
CA VAL A 86 -4.64 10.41 -14.48
C VAL A 86 -4.47 10.27 -12.97
N VAL A 87 -5.21 9.34 -12.38
CA VAL A 87 -5.17 8.99 -10.95
C VAL A 87 -4.90 7.51 -10.79
N ILE A 88 -3.73 7.18 -10.22
CA ILE A 88 -3.30 5.83 -9.89
C ILE A 88 -3.77 5.52 -8.46
N ASP A 89 -4.83 4.73 -8.34
CA ASP A 89 -5.39 4.27 -7.08
C ASP A 89 -4.60 3.09 -6.51
N ALA A 90 -3.96 3.34 -5.37
CA ALA A 90 -3.23 2.35 -4.60
C ALA A 90 -3.91 2.00 -3.27
N THR A 91 -5.16 2.43 -3.08
CA THR A 91 -5.90 2.16 -1.83
C THR A 91 -6.37 0.72 -1.75
N ASN A 92 -6.68 0.27 -0.53
CA ASN A 92 -7.31 -1.03 -0.32
C ASN A 92 -8.55 -0.80 0.54
N PRO A 93 -9.76 -1.08 0.03
CA PRO A 93 -10.96 -0.90 0.82
C PRO A 93 -10.97 -1.83 2.03
N ALA A 94 -11.39 -1.32 3.18
CA ALA A 94 -11.80 -2.18 4.29
C ALA A 94 -13.05 -2.94 3.82
N ARG A 95 -13.11 -4.26 4.09
CA ARG A 95 -14.13 -5.22 3.60
C ARG A 95 -15.47 -4.52 3.27
N ILE A 96 -15.73 -4.32 1.98
CA ILE A 96 -17.00 -3.78 1.49
C ILE A 96 -17.99 -4.94 1.57
N ASP A 97 -18.58 -5.12 2.75
CA ASP A 97 -19.85 -5.80 3.06
C ASP A 97 -19.81 -6.27 4.52
N ALA A 98 -20.07 -5.36 5.44
CA ALA A 98 -20.69 -5.67 6.71
C ALA A 98 -21.90 -4.72 6.84
N PRO A 99 -23.14 -5.23 6.98
CA PRO A 99 -24.26 -4.39 7.40
C PRO A 99 -23.90 -3.74 8.73
N VAL A 100 -23.96 -2.42 8.81
CA VAL A 100 -23.90 -1.72 10.10
C VAL A 100 -25.26 -1.89 10.76
N GLU A 101 -25.43 -2.93 11.58
CA GLU A 101 -26.44 -2.91 12.65
C GLU A 101 -26.20 -3.96 13.73
N GLY A 102 -26.24 -3.52 14.99
CA GLY A 102 -26.69 -4.34 16.12
C GLY A 102 -25.65 -5.20 16.84
N THR A 103 -25.25 -4.76 18.03
CA THR A 103 -24.56 -5.51 19.07
C THR A 103 -25.05 -6.97 19.21
N ILE A 104 -24.13 -7.94 19.22
CA ILE A 104 -24.36 -9.26 19.84
C ILE A 104 -23.45 -9.40 21.07
N PRO A 105 -24.02 -9.62 22.27
CA PRO A 105 -23.26 -9.84 23.50
C PRO A 105 -22.47 -11.16 23.44
N GLY A 106 -21.19 -11.14 23.82
CA GLY A 106 -20.48 -12.34 24.26
C GLY A 106 -19.30 -12.86 23.42
N ALA A 107 -18.70 -12.06 22.53
CA ALA A 107 -17.38 -12.42 22.00
C ALA A 107 -16.28 -11.98 23.00
N PRO A 108 -15.40 -12.88 23.48
CA PRO A 108 -14.31 -12.51 24.38
C PRO A 108 -13.29 -11.65 23.61
N GLY A 109 -12.84 -10.54 24.21
CA GLY A 109 -11.78 -9.71 23.65
C GLY A 109 -10.47 -10.47 23.50
N PRO A 110 -9.47 -9.92 22.77
CA PRO A 110 -8.19 -10.60 22.56
C PRO A 110 -7.44 -10.65 23.90
N GLY A 111 -7.64 -11.72 24.65
CA GLY A 111 -6.97 -12.03 25.89
C GLY A 111 -5.56 -12.53 25.62
N GLY A 112 -4.60 -11.94 26.33
CA GLY A 112 -3.18 -12.22 26.22
C GLY A 112 -2.80 -13.67 26.53
N LEU A 113 -1.63 -14.02 26.00
CA LEU A 113 -0.91 -15.25 26.25
C LEU A 113 -0.63 -15.39 27.75
N GLY A 114 -1.37 -16.26 28.43
CA GLY A 114 -1.18 -16.62 29.84
C GLY A 114 -1.22 -18.13 30.00
N LEU A 115 -0.05 -18.73 30.20
CA LEU A 115 0.14 -20.15 30.46
C LEU A 115 -0.62 -20.57 31.74
N GLY A 116 -1.55 -21.53 31.60
CA GLY A 116 -2.26 -22.13 32.72
C GLY A 116 -1.56 -23.39 33.23
N GLY A 117 -1.40 -23.48 34.55
CA GLY A 117 -1.18 -24.72 35.31
C GLY A 117 -2.21 -24.79 36.45
N PRO A 118 -2.72 -25.98 36.83
CA PRO A 118 -3.94 -26.10 37.64
C PRO A 118 -3.67 -25.97 39.14
N GLY A 119 -4.62 -25.36 39.84
CA GLY A 119 -4.58 -25.11 41.27
C GLY A 119 -5.23 -26.19 42.14
N THR A 120 -4.83 -26.17 43.41
CA THR A 120 -5.53 -26.64 44.64
C THR A 120 -4.80 -25.93 45.79
N GLY A 121 -5.31 -25.32 46.85
CA GLY A 121 -6.64 -25.10 47.41
C GLY A 121 -6.44 -24.74 48.90
N GLY A 122 -7.17 -23.76 49.45
CA GLY A 122 -7.48 -23.63 50.89
C GLY A 122 -6.49 -22.90 51.83
N PRO A 123 -6.95 -22.46 53.04
CA PRO A 123 -6.67 -21.11 53.57
C PRO A 123 -6.03 -21.04 54.98
N GLY A 124 -5.60 -19.83 55.40
CA GLY A 124 -5.49 -19.40 56.81
C GLY A 124 -4.07 -19.09 57.36
N PRO A 125 -3.94 -18.46 58.55
CA PRO A 125 -3.55 -17.03 58.67
C PRO A 125 -2.27 -16.76 59.51
N SER A 126 -1.96 -15.47 59.72
CA SER A 126 -1.29 -14.82 60.87
C SER A 126 0.14 -14.24 60.75
N GLY A 127 0.27 -12.95 61.09
CA GLY A 127 1.27 -12.43 62.04
C GLY A 127 2.57 -11.77 61.52
N PRO A 128 3.19 -10.81 62.24
CA PRO A 128 3.96 -9.71 61.64
C PRO A 128 5.48 -9.64 61.97
N GLY A 129 6.26 -9.02 61.05
CA GLY A 129 7.57 -8.33 61.24
C GLY A 129 8.79 -9.16 61.69
N PRO A 130 10.03 -8.62 61.77
CA PRO A 130 10.49 -7.26 61.44
C PRO A 130 11.85 -7.15 60.66
N SER A 131 12.15 -5.93 60.19
CA SER A 131 13.46 -5.23 60.04
C SER A 131 14.82 -5.95 59.93
N GLY A 132 15.65 -5.48 58.99
CA GLY A 132 17.08 -5.16 59.28
C GLY A 132 18.16 -5.68 58.31
N PRO A 133 19.37 -5.08 58.27
CA PRO A 133 19.98 -4.60 57.01
C PRO A 133 21.40 -5.14 56.71
N GLY A 134 21.96 -4.71 55.57
CA GLY A 134 23.39 -4.78 55.24
C GLY A 134 23.70 -5.76 54.11
N SER A 135 24.68 -5.57 53.23
CA SER A 135 25.73 -4.55 53.12
C SER A 135 26.62 -4.94 51.94
N GLY A 136 27.11 -3.95 51.18
CA GLY A 136 28.36 -4.00 50.40
C GLY A 136 28.34 -4.87 49.13
N GLY A 137 28.99 -4.51 48.03
CA GLY A 137 29.83 -3.36 47.74
C GLY A 137 30.36 -3.50 46.29
N LEU A 138 30.55 -2.35 45.65
CA LEU A 138 31.68 -1.95 44.82
C LEU A 138 32.25 -2.93 43.76
N ASN A 139 32.03 -2.61 42.48
CA ASN A 139 33.06 -2.23 41.47
C ASN A 139 32.37 -2.11 40.09
N ALA A 140 32.34 -0.95 39.44
CA ALA A 140 33.43 -0.29 38.69
C ALA A 140 33.88 -1.07 37.45
N GLY A 141 33.55 -0.50 36.29
CA GLY A 141 33.86 -0.94 34.92
C GLY A 141 32.65 -0.55 34.05
N GLY A 142 32.63 0.53 33.26
CA GLY A 142 33.69 1.08 32.42
C GLY A 142 33.42 0.65 30.98
N ALA A 143 33.04 1.61 30.13
CA ALA A 143 32.75 1.52 28.69
C ALA A 143 31.42 0.79 28.33
N ASP A 144 30.60 1.21 27.36
CA ASP A 144 30.81 2.18 26.30
C ASP A 144 29.47 2.71 25.79
N ALA A 145 29.44 3.99 25.44
CA ALA A 145 28.37 4.58 24.65
C ALA A 145 28.56 4.13 23.19
N GLY A 146 27.97 2.98 22.85
CA GLY A 146 27.92 2.46 21.50
C GLY A 146 26.99 3.30 20.63
N SER A 147 27.52 4.40 20.10
CA SER A 147 27.04 5.04 18.89
C SER A 147 26.75 3.98 17.83
N LEU A 148 25.49 3.87 17.38
CA LEU A 148 25.19 3.21 16.13
C LEU A 148 25.69 4.13 15.02
N SER A 149 26.97 3.95 14.71
CA SER A 149 27.62 4.40 13.49
C SER A 149 26.68 4.15 12.31
N ALA A 150 26.44 5.20 11.53
CA ALA A 150 25.98 5.12 10.17
C ALA A 150 26.86 4.08 9.44
N GLY A 151 26.35 2.85 9.33
CA GLY A 151 26.89 1.84 8.46
C GLY A 151 26.61 2.31 7.05
N GLY A 152 27.64 2.82 6.38
CA GLY A 152 27.55 3.30 5.02
C GLY A 152 26.87 2.27 4.13
N MET A 153 25.63 2.57 3.73
CA MET A 153 25.09 2.03 2.51
C MET A 153 25.95 2.63 1.40
N GLY A 154 26.92 1.84 0.95
CA GLY A 154 27.66 2.15 -0.26
C GLY A 154 26.63 2.46 -1.33
N ALA A 155 26.81 3.61 -1.99
CA ALA A 155 26.03 4.02 -3.13
C ALA A 155 25.87 2.82 -4.06
N VAL A 156 24.68 2.23 -4.07
CA VAL A 156 24.30 1.27 -5.09
C VAL A 156 24.29 2.12 -6.35
N GLY A 157 25.28 1.88 -7.20
CA GLY A 157 25.57 2.74 -8.33
C GLY A 157 24.30 3.01 -9.13
N LEU A 158 24.20 4.25 -9.61
CA LEU A 158 23.27 4.68 -10.65
C LEU A 158 23.38 3.70 -11.83
N GLY A 159 22.61 2.61 -11.75
CA GLY A 159 22.50 1.62 -12.79
C GLY A 159 21.81 2.31 -13.95
N SER A 160 22.59 2.61 -14.99
CA SER A 160 22.08 2.94 -16.32
C SER A 160 20.87 2.05 -16.61
N PHE A 161 19.67 2.64 -16.61
CA PHE A 161 18.44 1.97 -17.02
C PHE A 161 18.71 1.27 -18.34
N ALA A 162 18.59 -0.06 -18.37
CA ALA A 162 18.87 -0.84 -19.56
C ALA A 162 17.93 -0.37 -20.69
N PRO A 163 18.45 0.17 -21.80
CA PRO A 163 17.62 0.56 -22.94
C PRO A 163 17.21 -0.74 -23.65
N GLY A 164 15.93 -1.09 -23.57
CA GLY A 164 15.44 -2.31 -24.22
C GLY A 164 14.16 -2.93 -23.67
N PHE A 165 13.33 -2.19 -22.93
CA PHE A 165 12.00 -2.70 -22.58
C PHE A 165 11.16 -2.86 -23.84
N PRO A 166 10.48 -4.01 -24.04
CA PRO A 166 9.55 -4.15 -25.15
C PRO A 166 8.48 -3.06 -25.00
N SER A 167 8.48 -2.12 -25.93
CA SER A 167 7.41 -1.14 -26.11
C SER A 167 6.13 -1.94 -26.35
N ALA A 168 5.22 -1.91 -25.39
CA ALA A 168 4.03 -2.75 -25.35
C ALA A 168 4.36 -4.24 -25.33
N LEU A 169 4.39 -4.84 -24.14
CA LEU A 169 3.88 -6.21 -24.04
C LEU A 169 2.51 -6.20 -24.73
N ASP A 170 2.31 -7.13 -25.66
CA ASP A 170 1.00 -7.40 -26.27
C ASP A 170 0.14 -8.02 -25.16
N VAL A 171 -0.25 -7.18 -24.20
CA VAL A 171 -1.04 -7.62 -23.05
C VAL A 171 -2.43 -7.89 -23.60
N PRO A 172 -2.96 -9.12 -23.47
CA PRO A 172 -4.20 -9.50 -24.09
C PRO A 172 -5.31 -8.51 -23.75
N SER A 173 -6.05 -8.11 -24.77
CA SER A 173 -7.26 -7.28 -24.69
C SER A 173 -8.17 -7.79 -23.58
N PHE A 174 -8.42 -6.94 -22.57
CA PHE A 174 -9.50 -6.98 -21.59
C PHE A 174 -10.12 -8.37 -21.37
N VAL A 175 -9.71 -9.05 -20.30
CA VAL A 175 -10.55 -10.13 -19.79
C VAL A 175 -11.74 -9.49 -19.09
N ARG A 176 -12.90 -9.51 -19.75
CA ARG A 176 -14.15 -9.04 -19.16
C ARG A 176 -14.45 -9.93 -17.96
N VAL A 177 -14.40 -9.37 -16.77
CA VAL A 177 -14.80 -10.12 -15.58
C VAL A 177 -16.32 -10.23 -15.60
N PRO A 178 -16.92 -11.43 -15.52
CA PRO A 178 -18.36 -11.56 -15.47
C PRO A 178 -18.92 -10.77 -14.28
N ALA A 179 -20.08 -10.15 -14.49
CA ALA A 179 -20.87 -9.64 -13.38
C ALA A 179 -21.24 -10.82 -12.48
N ALA A 180 -20.81 -10.80 -11.22
CA ALA A 180 -21.24 -11.79 -10.26
C ALA A 180 -22.77 -11.65 -10.06
N PRO A 181 -23.59 -12.69 -10.28
CA PRO A 181 -25.01 -12.64 -10.02
C PRO A 181 -25.24 -12.65 -8.49
N GLY A 182 -25.31 -11.46 -7.89
CA GLY A 182 -25.47 -11.34 -6.43
C GLY A 182 -24.20 -11.74 -5.65
N THR A 183 -24.23 -11.54 -4.34
CA THR A 183 -23.18 -12.03 -3.45
C THR A 183 -23.07 -13.55 -3.62
N SER A 184 -21.86 -14.08 -3.85
CA SER A 184 -21.56 -15.46 -3.51
C SER A 184 -21.13 -15.47 -2.05
N PRO A 185 -22.03 -15.75 -1.09
CA PRO A 185 -21.73 -15.76 0.34
C PRO A 185 -20.61 -16.74 0.73
N GLU A 186 -20.21 -17.65 -0.16
CA GLU A 186 -19.17 -18.66 0.09
C GLU A 186 -17.73 -18.12 0.12
N LEU A 187 -17.43 -16.97 -0.51
CA LEU A 187 -16.05 -16.47 -0.65
C LEU A 187 -15.79 -15.11 0.03
N GLY A 188 -16.83 -14.35 0.39
CA GLY A 188 -16.69 -13.07 1.09
C GLY A 188 -16.00 -11.96 0.28
N ILE A 189 -15.93 -12.08 -1.05
CA ILE A 189 -15.40 -11.06 -1.96
C ILE A 189 -16.52 -10.07 -2.31
N PRO A 190 -16.31 -8.75 -2.19
CA PRO A 190 -17.32 -7.73 -2.53
C PRO A 190 -17.79 -7.82 -3.99
N THR A 191 -19.08 -7.54 -4.21
CA THR A 191 -19.69 -7.54 -5.57
C THR A 191 -19.25 -6.35 -6.44
N ARG A 192 -18.90 -5.25 -5.80
CA ARG A 192 -18.36 -4.02 -6.41
C ARG A 192 -16.99 -3.76 -5.79
N SER A 193 -16.01 -3.38 -6.60
CA SER A 193 -14.68 -3.01 -6.10
C SER A 193 -14.71 -1.66 -5.37
N GLY A 194 -13.78 -1.44 -4.44
CA GLY A 194 -13.54 -0.12 -3.87
C GLY A 194 -13.14 0.89 -4.95
N PHE A 195 -12.42 0.43 -5.96
CA PHE A 195 -12.05 1.23 -7.11
C PHE A 195 -13.25 1.78 -7.89
N GLU A 196 -14.29 0.98 -8.12
CA GLU A 196 -15.56 1.46 -8.72
C GLU A 196 -16.22 2.54 -7.84
N GLN A 197 -16.10 2.44 -6.52
CA GLN A 197 -16.62 3.46 -5.61
C GLN A 197 -15.81 4.77 -5.71
N LEU A 198 -14.48 4.72 -5.80
CA LEU A 198 -13.66 5.92 -6.02
C LEU A 198 -14.00 6.62 -7.33
N ILE A 199 -14.15 5.87 -8.42
CA ILE A 199 -14.57 6.40 -9.73
C ILE A 199 -15.91 7.13 -9.62
N SER A 200 -16.85 6.60 -8.83
CA SER A 200 -18.16 7.24 -8.64
C SER A 200 -18.11 8.57 -7.88
N TRP A 201 -17.04 8.83 -7.12
CA TRP A 201 -16.88 10.07 -6.36
C TRP A 201 -16.18 11.18 -7.15
N ALA A 202 -15.38 10.84 -8.16
CA ALA A 202 -14.72 11.78 -9.06
C ALA A 202 -14.67 11.22 -10.50
N PRO A 203 -15.84 11.11 -11.18
CA PRO A 203 -15.94 10.49 -12.51
C PRO A 203 -15.24 11.28 -13.61
N GLU A 204 -14.93 12.55 -13.37
CA GLU A 204 -14.18 13.43 -14.26
C GLU A 204 -12.68 13.13 -14.33
N ALA A 205 -12.15 12.33 -13.41
CA ALA A 205 -10.75 11.91 -13.43
C ALA A 205 -10.54 10.58 -14.19
N HIS A 206 -9.32 10.37 -14.66
CA HIS A 206 -8.96 9.19 -15.43
C HIS A 206 -8.27 8.15 -14.54
N TRP A 207 -9.05 7.17 -14.09
CA TRP A 207 -8.65 6.28 -13.02
C TRP A 207 -7.95 5.00 -13.52
N VAL A 208 -6.95 4.57 -12.77
CA VAL A 208 -6.29 3.26 -12.93
C VAL A 208 -5.89 2.70 -11.57
N LYS A 209 -6.13 1.42 -11.33
CA LYS A 209 -5.69 0.74 -10.11
C LYS A 209 -4.33 0.10 -10.30
N ALA A 210 -3.40 0.32 -9.36
CA ALA A 210 -2.09 -0.34 -9.30
C ALA A 210 -1.45 -0.16 -7.91
N PHE A 211 -0.40 -0.93 -7.62
CA PHE A 211 0.43 -0.90 -6.40
C PHE A 211 -0.28 -1.27 -5.10
N ASN A 212 -1.50 -1.80 -5.18
CA ASN A 212 -2.31 -2.10 -3.99
C ASN A 212 -2.14 -3.55 -3.48
N THR A 213 -1.56 -4.46 -4.26
CA THR A 213 -1.54 -5.89 -3.93
C THR A 213 -0.46 -6.31 -2.94
N ILE A 214 0.68 -5.62 -2.93
CA ILE A 214 1.92 -6.08 -2.29
C ILE A 214 2.43 -5.04 -1.28
N THR A 215 3.12 -5.49 -0.24
CA THR A 215 3.69 -4.58 0.78
C THR A 215 4.91 -3.84 0.26
N THR A 216 5.21 -2.68 0.86
CA THR A 216 6.41 -1.90 0.51
C THR A 216 7.70 -2.69 0.67
N ASP A 217 7.82 -3.56 1.68
CA ASP A 217 9.01 -4.40 1.88
C ASP A 217 9.27 -5.34 0.71
N VAL A 218 8.20 -5.88 0.13
CA VAL A 218 8.31 -6.77 -1.03
C VAL A 218 8.58 -5.97 -2.29
N LEU A 219 7.89 -4.85 -2.49
CA LEU A 219 8.15 -3.96 -3.62
C LEU A 219 9.62 -3.52 -3.63
N ASP A 220 10.18 -3.13 -2.49
CA ASP A 220 11.58 -2.74 -2.35
C ASP A 220 12.52 -3.89 -2.66
N ARG A 221 12.29 -5.07 -2.05
CA ARG A 221 13.11 -6.27 -2.29
C ARG A 221 13.05 -6.75 -3.74
N ARG A 222 11.92 -6.58 -4.44
CA ARG A 222 11.71 -7.10 -5.80
C ARG A 222 11.98 -6.06 -6.90
N ARG A 223 12.24 -4.81 -6.53
CA ARG A 223 12.44 -3.70 -7.47
C ARG A 223 13.59 -4.02 -8.43
N GLY A 224 13.31 -4.01 -9.74
CA GLY A 224 14.33 -4.24 -10.78
C GLY A 224 14.87 -5.67 -10.87
N HIS A 225 14.22 -6.65 -10.23
CA HIS A 225 14.59 -8.07 -10.34
C HIS A 225 14.38 -8.64 -11.75
N ASP A 226 15.07 -9.75 -12.05
CA ASP A 226 14.82 -10.59 -13.24
C ASP A 226 14.46 -12.02 -12.79
N PRO A 227 13.26 -12.54 -13.10
CA PRO A 227 12.15 -11.84 -13.75
C PRO A 227 11.54 -10.73 -12.88
N LEU A 228 10.95 -9.74 -13.55
CA LEU A 228 10.27 -8.62 -12.89
C LEU A 228 9.02 -9.12 -12.17
N LEU A 229 8.74 -8.50 -11.02
CA LEU A 229 7.46 -8.66 -10.33
C LEU A 229 6.35 -8.02 -11.18
N ALA A 230 5.24 -8.75 -11.37
CA ALA A 230 4.05 -8.28 -12.03
C ALA A 230 3.30 -7.28 -11.12
N GLU A 231 3.02 -6.10 -11.66
CA GLU A 231 2.15 -5.11 -11.04
C GLU A 231 0.80 -5.12 -11.76
N TRP A 232 -0.25 -5.41 -11.01
CA TRP A 232 -1.59 -5.61 -11.57
C TRP A 232 -2.24 -4.27 -11.89
N VAL A 233 -2.76 -4.15 -13.11
CA VAL A 233 -3.37 -2.90 -13.60
C VAL A 233 -4.84 -3.14 -13.96
N CYS A 234 -5.73 -2.37 -13.35
CA CYS A 234 -7.17 -2.39 -13.67
C CYS A 234 -7.64 -1.02 -14.17
N THR A 235 -8.08 -0.93 -15.43
CA THR A 235 -8.68 0.29 -16.01
C THR A 235 -9.23 0.03 -17.42
N ASP A 236 -10.33 0.70 -17.77
CA ASP A 236 -10.84 0.80 -19.13
C ASP A 236 -10.31 2.04 -19.89
N GLN A 237 -9.62 2.95 -19.20
CA GLN A 237 -9.21 4.24 -19.73
C GLN A 237 -7.81 4.16 -20.36
N ARG A 238 -7.72 4.42 -21.67
CA ARG A 238 -6.50 4.21 -22.47
C ARG A 238 -5.31 5.03 -21.99
N ASP A 239 -5.52 6.29 -21.66
CA ASP A 239 -4.49 7.22 -21.23
C ASP A 239 -4.04 6.97 -19.79
N ALA A 240 -4.97 6.64 -18.89
CA ALA A 240 -4.63 6.19 -17.53
C ALA A 240 -3.76 4.92 -17.58
N ARG A 241 -4.09 3.99 -18.48
CA ARG A 241 -3.29 2.79 -18.74
C ARG A 241 -1.88 3.11 -19.22
N GLU A 242 -1.74 3.98 -20.22
CA GLU A 242 -0.43 4.37 -20.76
C GLU A 242 0.44 5.05 -19.71
N ALA A 243 -0.12 5.96 -18.92
CA ALA A 243 0.58 6.65 -17.85
C ALA A 243 1.01 5.69 -16.72
N ALA A 244 0.12 4.80 -16.27
CA ALA A 244 0.46 3.80 -15.25
C ALA A 244 1.54 2.83 -15.74
N CYS A 245 1.44 2.30 -16.96
CA CYS A 245 2.45 1.40 -17.50
C CYS A 245 3.84 2.03 -17.53
N ARG A 246 3.92 3.29 -17.96
CA ARG A 246 5.18 4.03 -17.98
C ARG A 246 5.78 4.12 -16.57
N ILE A 247 4.99 4.56 -15.59
CA ILE A 247 5.46 4.72 -14.22
C ILE A 247 5.86 3.36 -13.61
N ILE A 248 5.06 2.32 -13.78
CA ILE A 248 5.37 0.96 -13.30
C ILE A 248 6.72 0.48 -13.84
N GLN A 249 6.97 0.69 -15.13
CA GLN A 249 8.25 0.34 -15.77
C GLN A 249 9.41 1.20 -15.25
N GLU A 250 9.24 2.53 -15.14
CA GLU A 250 10.24 3.46 -14.58
C GLU A 250 10.58 3.12 -13.12
N LEU A 251 9.64 2.54 -12.37
CA LEU A 251 9.84 2.09 -10.99
C LEU A 251 10.46 0.69 -10.89
N GLY A 252 10.64 -0.04 -12.00
CA GLY A 252 11.32 -1.33 -12.04
C GLY A 252 10.40 -2.55 -11.85
N PHE A 253 9.16 -2.46 -12.32
CA PHE A 253 8.17 -3.54 -12.30
C PHE A 253 7.56 -3.78 -13.69
N ALA A 254 6.82 -4.88 -13.85
CA ALA A 254 6.16 -5.22 -15.11
C ALA A 254 4.65 -4.98 -15.02
N PRO A 255 4.05 -4.04 -15.78
CA PRO A 255 2.61 -3.84 -15.75
C PRO A 255 1.88 -5.04 -16.39
N PHE A 256 0.86 -5.56 -15.72
CA PHE A 256 0.05 -6.68 -16.19
C PHE A 256 -1.44 -6.39 -16.02
N PHE A 257 -2.21 -6.35 -17.11
CA PHE A 257 -3.63 -5.96 -17.06
C PHE A 257 -4.51 -7.09 -16.52
N ALA A 258 -5.26 -6.78 -15.45
CA ALA A 258 -6.22 -7.71 -14.85
C ALA A 258 -7.67 -7.48 -15.33
N GLY A 259 -7.96 -6.35 -16.00
CA GLY A 259 -9.28 -6.05 -16.57
C GLY A 259 -9.72 -4.60 -16.33
N GLY A 260 -11.04 -4.38 -16.40
CA GLY A 260 -11.68 -3.09 -16.11
C GLY A 260 -11.81 -2.80 -14.61
N PRO A 261 -12.53 -1.74 -14.22
CA PRO A 261 -12.70 -1.35 -12.81
C PRO A 261 -13.27 -2.44 -11.90
N GLU A 262 -14.10 -3.34 -12.43
CA GLU A 262 -14.64 -4.48 -11.69
C GLU A 262 -13.55 -5.49 -11.31
N ALA A 263 -12.48 -5.62 -12.11
CA ALA A 263 -11.39 -6.56 -11.87
C ALA A 263 -10.55 -6.19 -10.64
N ALA A 264 -10.63 -4.94 -10.18
CA ALA A 264 -9.98 -4.47 -8.97
C ALA A 264 -10.30 -5.32 -7.73
N ARG A 265 -11.49 -5.94 -7.65
CA ARG A 265 -11.82 -6.85 -6.53
C ARG A 265 -10.86 -8.04 -6.42
N LEU A 266 -10.17 -8.39 -7.51
CA LEU A 266 -9.15 -9.44 -7.51
C LEU A 266 -7.89 -9.00 -6.76
N THR A 267 -7.57 -7.70 -6.78
CA THR A 267 -6.33 -7.12 -6.24
C THR A 267 -6.53 -6.48 -4.86
N GLU A 268 -7.76 -6.08 -4.53
CA GLU A 268 -8.15 -5.44 -3.27
C GLU A 268 -8.18 -6.39 -2.06
N THR A 269 -8.49 -5.86 -0.88
CA THR A 269 -8.60 -6.62 0.37
C THR A 269 -9.46 -7.87 0.24
N GLY A 270 -8.82 -9.04 0.41
CA GLY A 270 -9.49 -10.35 0.32
C GLY A 270 -9.62 -10.91 -1.10
N GLY A 271 -9.14 -10.19 -2.11
CA GLY A 271 -9.07 -10.68 -3.48
C GLY A 271 -7.96 -11.75 -3.66
N PRO A 272 -8.13 -12.68 -4.60
CA PRO A 272 -7.18 -13.79 -4.84
C PRO A 272 -5.78 -13.36 -5.30
N LEU A 273 -5.60 -12.15 -5.83
CA LEU A 273 -4.29 -11.62 -6.24
C LEU A 273 -3.60 -10.81 -5.14
N GLN A 274 -4.30 -10.52 -4.04
CA GLN A 274 -3.73 -9.75 -2.94
C GLN A 274 -2.64 -10.55 -2.22
N ARG A 275 -1.49 -9.91 -1.96
CA ARG A 275 -0.31 -10.49 -1.30
C ARG A 275 0.37 -11.63 -2.05
N LEU A 276 0.10 -11.80 -3.35
CA LEU A 276 0.82 -12.76 -4.20
C LEU A 276 2.00 -12.08 -4.91
N GLU A 277 3.21 -12.55 -4.62
CA GLU A 277 4.40 -12.23 -5.41
C GLU A 277 4.38 -13.07 -6.69
N VAL A 278 4.21 -12.43 -7.83
CA VAL A 278 4.07 -13.11 -9.12
C VAL A 278 5.09 -12.58 -10.10
N ASP A 279 5.92 -13.46 -10.64
CA ASP A 279 6.83 -13.11 -11.72
C ASP A 279 6.02 -12.87 -13.00
N VAL A 280 6.44 -11.89 -13.81
CA VAL A 280 5.69 -11.49 -15.02
C VAL A 280 5.42 -12.66 -15.99
N GLN A 281 6.30 -13.66 -16.02
CA GLN A 281 6.15 -14.84 -16.86
C GLN A 281 4.96 -15.72 -16.44
N ASP A 282 4.60 -15.73 -15.16
CA ASP A 282 3.55 -16.57 -14.57
C ASP A 282 2.22 -15.80 -14.41
N ALA A 283 2.24 -14.48 -14.58
CA ALA A 283 1.10 -13.60 -14.31
C ALA A 283 -0.16 -13.96 -15.10
N LYS A 284 -0.02 -14.47 -16.33
CA LYS A 284 -1.17 -14.91 -17.14
C LYS A 284 -1.91 -16.08 -16.49
N ASP A 285 -1.16 -17.07 -16.02
CA ASP A 285 -1.72 -18.30 -15.47
C ASP A 285 -2.34 -18.01 -14.09
N VAL A 286 -1.64 -17.22 -13.27
CA VAL A 286 -2.18 -16.75 -11.98
C VAL A 286 -3.46 -15.93 -12.14
N LEU A 287 -3.54 -15.06 -13.15
CA LEU A 287 -4.77 -14.32 -13.44
C LEU A 287 -5.91 -15.25 -13.86
N ALA A 288 -5.63 -16.26 -14.69
CA ALA A 288 -6.64 -17.23 -15.11
C ALA A 288 -7.19 -18.03 -13.91
N GLU A 289 -6.31 -18.45 -13.00
CA GLU A 289 -6.70 -19.11 -11.75
C GLU A 289 -7.55 -18.20 -10.86
N ALA A 290 -7.13 -16.94 -10.66
CA ALA A 290 -7.86 -15.96 -9.88
C ALA A 290 -9.28 -15.72 -10.43
N LEU A 291 -9.42 -15.60 -11.75
CA LEU A 291 -10.71 -15.45 -12.40
C LEU A 291 -11.60 -16.68 -12.18
N ALA A 292 -11.05 -17.89 -12.21
CA ALA A 292 -11.81 -19.11 -11.95
C ALA A 292 -12.40 -19.17 -10.53
N THR A 293 -11.84 -18.44 -9.56
CA THR A 293 -12.36 -18.42 -8.17
C THR A 293 -13.61 -17.56 -7.98
N ILE A 294 -13.94 -16.68 -8.93
CA ILE A 294 -15.07 -15.74 -8.82
C ILE A 294 -16.25 -16.11 -9.73
N HIS A 295 -16.22 -17.31 -10.31
CA HIS A 295 -17.25 -17.89 -11.18
C HIS A 295 -18.21 -18.81 -10.43
#